data_AF-A0A3Q2C9B6-F1
#
_entry.id   AF-A0A3Q2C9B6-F1
#
_cell.length_a   1.000
_cell.length_b   1.000
_cell.length_c   1.000
_cell.angle_alpha   90.00
_cell.angle_beta   90.00
_cell.angle_gamma   90.00
#
_symmetry.space_group_name_H-M   'P 1'
#
loop_
_entity.id
_entity.type
_entity.pdbx_description
1 polymer ?
#
loop_
_entity_poly.entity_id
_entity_poly.type
_entity_poly.pdbx_seq_one_letter_code
_entity_poly.pdbx_strand_id
1 'polypeptide(L)'
;LGQTPVSQSVVLGQTVSISCKTSSSVGGCLNWYLQKDGDSPKLLIYSASSRQSGIPGRFSGSGSGTAFTLTISGVQAEDGGVYYCQQCNSFPFTQ
;
A
#
# COMPACT_ATOMS: atom_id res chain seq x y z
N LEU A 1 -2.06 -7.21 -11.69
CA LEU A 1 -1.84 -6.09 -10.74
C LEU A 1 -0.46 -5.52 -11.05
N GLY A 2 -0.31 -4.21 -11.13
CA GLY A 2 0.99 -3.56 -11.38
C GLY A 2 1.26 -2.47 -10.36
N GLN A 3 2.41 -2.53 -9.67
CA GLN A 3 2.85 -1.50 -8.73
C GLN A 3 3.98 -0.66 -9.32
N THR A 4 4.02 0.61 -8.95
CA THR A 4 5.06 1.54 -9.39
C THR A 4 5.31 2.59 -8.31
N PRO A 5 6.58 2.92 -8.00
CA PRO A 5 7.82 2.30 -8.51
C PRO A 5 8.07 0.88 -7.96
N VAL A 6 8.93 0.11 -8.63
CA VAL A 6 9.33 -1.25 -8.16
C VAL A 6 10.26 -1.17 -6.93
N SER A 7 11.08 -0.12 -6.88
CA SER A 7 11.92 0.21 -5.72
C SER A 7 12.17 1.71 -5.73
N GLN A 8 12.30 2.31 -4.54
CA GLN A 8 12.57 3.73 -4.38
C GLN A 8 13.32 3.98 -3.08
N SER A 9 14.38 4.80 -3.17
CA SER A 9 15.03 5.39 -1.99
C SER A 9 14.40 6.74 -1.70
N VAL A 10 14.08 7.01 -0.45
CA VAL A 10 13.41 8.25 -0.02
C VAL A 10 14.18 8.86 1.14
N VAL A 11 14.31 10.18 1.14
CA VAL A 11 14.93 10.92 2.24
C VAL A 11 13.93 11.03 3.39
N LEU A 12 14.40 10.85 4.63
CA LEU A 12 13.57 10.99 5.82
C LEU A 12 12.86 12.36 5.85
N GLY A 13 11.61 12.38 6.29
CA GLY A 13 10.76 13.57 6.31
C GLY A 13 10.11 13.93 4.97
N GLN A 14 10.49 13.30 3.85
CA GLN A 14 9.82 13.50 2.57
C GLN A 14 8.49 12.75 2.49
N THR A 15 7.68 13.12 1.50
CA THR A 15 6.46 12.37 1.15
C THR A 15 6.76 11.44 -0.01
N VAL A 16 6.29 10.19 0.08
CA VAL A 16 6.36 9.22 -1.02
C VAL A 16 4.97 8.70 -1.35
N SER A 17 4.78 8.37 -2.63
CA SER A 17 3.56 7.78 -3.15
C SER A 17 3.86 6.50 -3.92
N ILE A 18 3.13 5.45 -3.63
CA ILE A 18 3.22 4.15 -4.30
C ILE A 18 1.89 3.93 -5.03
N SER A 19 1.96 3.71 -6.33
CA SER A 19 0.78 3.47 -7.16
C SER A 19 0.54 1.98 -7.37
N CYS A 20 -0.73 1.60 -7.40
CA CYS A 20 -1.17 0.26 -7.76
C CYS A 20 -2.28 0.35 -8.81
N LYS A 21 -2.11 -0.37 -9.92
CA LYS A 21 -3.09 -0.48 -11.00
C LYS A 21 -3.60 -1.91 -11.16
N THR A 22 -4.91 -2.06 -11.29
CA THR A 22 -5.57 -3.32 -11.62
C THR A 22 -5.93 -3.36 -13.10
N SER A 23 -6.07 -4.56 -13.68
CA SER A 23 -6.48 -4.75 -15.08
C SER A 23 -7.98 -4.52 -15.29
N SER A 24 -8.78 -4.68 -14.24
CA SER A 24 -10.23 -4.49 -14.22
C SER A 24 -10.64 -3.70 -12.98
N SER A 25 -11.79 -3.03 -13.06
CA SER A 25 -12.31 -2.27 -11.92
C SER A 25 -12.58 -3.20 -10.74
N VAL A 26 -12.05 -2.86 -9.57
CA VAL A 26 -12.33 -3.54 -8.29
C VAL A 26 -13.10 -2.65 -7.32
N GLY A 27 -13.65 -1.52 -7.80
CA GLY A 27 -14.30 -0.53 -6.95
C GLY A 27 -13.35 -0.03 -5.86
N GLY A 28 -13.74 -0.14 -4.59
CA GLY A 28 -12.88 0.15 -3.44
C GLY A 28 -12.17 -1.07 -2.86
N CYS A 29 -12.25 -2.25 -3.49
CA CYS A 29 -11.75 -3.51 -2.94
C CYS A 29 -10.23 -3.66 -3.11
N LEU A 30 -9.46 -2.79 -2.46
CA LEU A 30 -8.00 -2.86 -2.45
C LEU A 30 -7.44 -2.58 -1.06
N ASN A 31 -6.46 -3.39 -0.67
CA ASN A 31 -5.77 -3.32 0.60
C ASN A 31 -4.28 -3.06 0.37
N TRP A 32 -3.63 -2.38 1.32
CA TRP A 32 -2.20 -2.10 1.34
C TRP A 32 -1.54 -2.76 2.55
N TYR A 33 -0.40 -3.40 2.33
CA TYR A 33 0.38 -4.08 3.35
C TYR A 33 1.82 -3.60 3.34
N LEU A 34 2.45 -3.65 4.51
CA LEU A 34 3.89 -3.52 4.69
C LEU A 34 4.45 -4.83 5.24
N GLN A 35 5.49 -5.33 4.61
CA GLN A 35 6.28 -6.45 5.10
C GLN A 35 7.70 -5.96 5.37
N LYS A 36 8.18 -6.23 6.59
CA LYS A 36 9.58 -6.04 6.96
C LYS A 36 10.29 -7.38 6.91
N ASP A 37 11.61 -7.36 6.80
CA ASP A 37 12.42 -8.58 6.78
C ASP A 37 12.15 -9.43 8.02
N GLY A 38 11.75 -10.69 7.81
CA GLY A 38 11.42 -11.63 8.89
C GLY A 38 10.02 -11.48 9.51
N ASP A 39 9.24 -10.47 9.12
CA ASP A 39 7.88 -10.23 9.62
C ASP A 39 6.80 -10.73 8.64
N SER A 40 5.64 -11.11 9.18
CA SER A 40 4.43 -11.31 8.38
C SER A 40 3.90 -9.98 7.83
N PRO A 41 3.28 -9.94 6.63
CA PRO A 41 2.66 -8.73 6.09
C PRO A 41 1.65 -8.11 7.07
N LYS A 42 1.82 -6.81 7.35
CA LYS A 42 0.95 -6.03 8.24
C LYS A 42 0.03 -5.12 7.43
N LEU A 43 -1.26 -5.15 7.72
CA LEU A 43 -2.27 -4.33 7.04
C LEU A 43 -2.10 -2.85 7.41
N LEU A 44 -2.00 -1.99 6.40
CA LEU A 44 -1.90 -0.53 6.55
C LEU A 44 -3.24 0.15 6.26
N ILE A 45 -3.76 -0.07 5.06
CA ILE A 45 -4.99 0.52 4.55
C ILE A 45 -5.86 -0.60 3.98
N TYR A 46 -7.15 -0.58 4.24
CA TYR A 46 -8.14 -1.45 3.64
C TYR A 46 -9.22 -0.63 2.92
N SER A 47 -10.01 -1.28 2.07
CA SER A 47 -11.09 -0.62 1.31
C SER A 47 -10.63 0.67 0.59
N ALA A 48 -9.45 0.61 -0.03
CA ALA A 48 -8.73 1.67 -0.75
C ALA A 48 -8.26 2.89 0.08
N SER A 49 -9.02 3.32 1.08
CA SER A 49 -8.75 4.56 1.84
C SER A 49 -8.89 4.45 3.35
N SER A 50 -9.43 3.35 3.89
CA SER A 50 -9.63 3.19 5.33
C SER A 50 -8.34 2.73 6.01
N ARG A 51 -7.77 3.57 6.86
CA ARG A 51 -6.55 3.23 7.60
C ARG A 51 -6.86 2.25 8.74
N GLN A 52 -6.06 1.20 8.85
CA GLN A 52 -6.17 0.23 9.94
C GLN A 52 -5.86 0.87 11.29
N SER A 53 -6.53 0.40 12.35
CA SER A 53 -6.30 0.89 13.71
C SER A 53 -4.85 0.69 14.14
N GLY A 54 -4.27 1.68 14.82
CA GLY A 54 -2.87 1.68 15.24
C GLY A 54 -1.86 2.09 14.17
N ILE A 55 -2.29 2.30 12.92
CA ILE A 55 -1.41 2.80 11.86
C ILE A 55 -1.26 4.33 11.96
N PRO A 56 -0.03 4.87 11.86
CA PRO A 56 0.21 6.30 12.00
C PRO A 56 -0.56 7.19 11.02
N GLY A 57 -0.86 8.41 11.49
CA GLY A 57 -1.56 9.47 10.75
C GLY A 57 -0.99 9.79 9.35
N ARG A 58 0.31 9.55 9.18
CA ARG A 58 1.07 9.79 7.94
C ARG A 58 0.74 8.86 6.79
N PHE A 59 0.17 7.69 7.05
CA PHE A 59 -0.26 6.77 6.00
C PHE A 59 -1.66 7.13 5.53
N SER A 60 -1.83 7.24 4.22
CA SER A 60 -3.15 7.44 3.60
C SER A 60 -3.26 6.63 2.31
N GLY A 61 -4.43 6.05 2.08
CA GLY A 61 -4.76 5.42 0.81
C GLY A 61 -5.79 6.25 0.05
N SER A 62 -5.73 6.18 -1.27
CA SER A 62 -6.68 6.83 -2.17
C SER A 62 -6.87 6.02 -3.45
N GLY A 63 -7.95 6.31 -4.17
CA GLY A 63 -8.25 5.70 -5.45
C GLY A 63 -9.49 4.81 -5.43
N SER A 64 -9.91 4.42 -6.62
CA SER A 64 -11.10 3.61 -6.88
C SER A 64 -11.03 3.05 -8.30
N GLY A 65 -11.76 1.98 -8.54
CA GLY A 65 -11.86 1.35 -9.84
C GLY A 65 -10.58 0.62 -10.19
N THR A 66 -9.68 1.26 -10.94
CA THR A 66 -8.47 0.63 -11.48
C THR A 66 -7.16 1.23 -11.00
N ALA A 67 -7.18 2.37 -10.32
CA ALA A 67 -5.99 3.10 -9.92
C ALA A 67 -6.06 3.51 -8.46
N PHE A 68 -5.01 3.15 -7.72
CA PHE A 68 -4.91 3.32 -6.28
C PHE A 68 -3.54 3.86 -5.93
N THR A 69 -3.46 4.64 -4.85
CA THR A 69 -2.22 5.22 -4.36
C THR A 69 -2.15 5.12 -2.85
N LEU A 70 -1.03 4.62 -2.34
CA LEU A 70 -0.62 4.74 -0.95
C LEU A 70 0.33 5.92 -0.84
N THR A 71 0.05 6.83 0.08
CA THR A 71 0.91 7.98 0.38
C THR A 71 1.41 7.86 1.81
N ILE A 72 2.71 8.14 1.99
CA ILE A 72 3.36 8.21 3.30
C ILE A 72 3.97 9.60 3.41
N SER A 73 3.43 10.43 4.29
CA SER A 73 3.95 11.79 4.54
C SER A 73 4.96 11.79 5.68
N GLY A 74 6.09 12.46 5.52
CA GLY A 74 7.10 12.50 6.57
C GLY A 74 7.70 11.13 6.87
N VAL A 75 8.23 10.47 5.82
CA VAL A 75 8.83 9.13 5.89
C VAL A 75 9.83 9.02 7.03
N GLN A 76 9.74 7.93 7.81
CA GLN A 76 10.61 7.64 8.95
C GLN A 76 11.47 6.40 8.66
N ALA A 77 12.52 6.19 9.45
CA ALA A 77 13.46 5.08 9.23
C ALA A 77 12.77 3.71 9.35
N GLU A 78 11.77 3.60 10.21
CA GLU A 78 10.96 2.40 10.39
C GLU A 78 9.96 2.14 9.26
N ASP A 79 9.76 3.06 8.32
CA ASP A 79 8.89 2.87 7.16
C ASP A 79 9.62 2.08 6.04
N GLY A 80 10.88 1.68 6.26
CA GLY A 80 11.60 0.79 5.36
C GLY A 80 10.98 -0.62 5.31
N GLY A 81 10.70 -1.10 4.10
CA GLY A 81 10.21 -2.46 3.85
C GLY A 81 9.57 -2.61 2.47
N VAL A 82 8.94 -3.75 2.23
CA VAL A 82 8.25 -4.04 0.98
C VAL A 82 6.76 -3.77 1.13
N TYR A 83 6.21 -2.99 0.18
CA TYR A 83 4.81 -2.60 0.17
C TYR A 83 4.05 -3.34 -0.91
N TYR A 84 2.90 -3.91 -0.54
CA TYR A 84 2.07 -4.67 -1.47
C TYR A 84 0.66 -4.13 -1.49
N CYS A 85 0.07 -4.03 -2.68
CA CYS A 85 -1.36 -3.89 -2.83
C CYS A 85 -2.00 -5.25 -3.13
N GLN A 86 -3.22 -5.47 -2.63
CA GLN A 86 -3.98 -6.70 -2.88
C GLN A 86 -5.44 -6.34 -3.13
N GLN A 87 -6.00 -6.84 -4.23
CA GLN A 87 -7.43 -6.71 -4.47
C GLN A 87 -8.21 -7.80 -3.71
N CYS A 88 -9.37 -7.47 -3.15
CA CYS A 88 -10.18 -8.44 -2.37
C CYS A 88 -10.64 -9.63 -3.21
N ASN A 89 -10.76 -9.47 -4.54
CA ASN A 89 -11.25 -10.50 -5.46
C ASN A 89 -10.15 -11.48 -5.92
N SER A 90 -8.94 -11.42 -5.36
CA SER A 90 -7.88 -12.38 -5.71
C SER A 90 -8.05 -13.68 -4.91
N PHE A 91 -8.68 -14.67 -5.55
CA PHE A 91 -8.62 -16.08 -5.14
C PHE A 91 -7.94 -16.89 -6.27
N PRO A 92 -6.94 -17.76 -5.99
CA PRO A 92 -6.27 -17.99 -4.70
C PRO A 92 -5.03 -17.09 -4.51
N PHE A 93 -4.54 -17.04 -3.27
CA PHE A 93 -3.22 -16.50 -2.91
C PHE A 93 -2.16 -17.15 -3.79
N THR A 94 -1.56 -16.37 -4.70
CA THR A 94 -0.32 -16.80 -5.34
C THR A 94 0.79 -16.56 -4.32
N GLN A 95 1.29 -17.67 -3.79
CA GLN A 95 2.45 -17.76 -2.90
C GLN A 95 3.72 -17.36 -3.66
#